data_AF-A0A518FKR8-F1
#
_entry.id   AF-A0A518FKR8-F1
#
_cell.length_a   1.000
_cell.length_b   1.000
_cell.length_c   1.000
_cell.angle_alpha   90.00
_cell.angle_beta   90.00
_cell.angle_gamma   90.00
#
_symmetry.space_group_name_H-M   'P 1'
#
loop_
_entity.id
_entity.type
_entity.pdbx_description
1 polymer ?
#
loop_
_entity_poly.entity_id
_entity_poly.type
_entity_poly.pdbx_seq_one_letter_code
_entity_poly.pdbx_strand_id
1 'polypeptide(L)'
;MNDRILLSEARWGLSKIWFIWGGMLFLIIVVQSIFGRYGEQIKEAWSWFIPTIVPTLSLMMGVLGAEAMLSNDDVRNVKKNFYIITWWLSFGYLLVLSVTILLEPFAPMKTIDLYLLSNFWLSPFQGIVGGGVALLFTSQRKESPAETVPPAAE
;
A
#
# COMPACT_ATOMS: atom_id res chain seq x y z
N MET A 1 -8.46 -15.71 -23.26
CA MET A 1 -8.53 -14.99 -21.97
C MET A 1 -7.53 -13.85 -22.03
N ASN A 2 -7.95 -12.60 -21.85
CA ASN A 2 -7.01 -11.48 -21.80
C ASN A 2 -6.19 -11.59 -20.51
N ASP A 3 -4.95 -12.07 -20.64
CA ASP A 3 -4.01 -12.29 -19.53
C ASP A 3 -3.33 -10.99 -19.05
N ARG A 4 -3.78 -9.84 -19.55
CA ARG A 4 -3.17 -8.54 -19.32
C ARG A 4 -4.21 -7.48 -18.98
N ILE A 5 -3.84 -6.57 -18.09
CA ILE A 5 -4.61 -5.37 -17.72
C ILE A 5 -3.70 -4.16 -17.83
N LEU A 6 -4.29 -2.98 -18.02
CA LEU A 6 -3.53 -1.74 -18.03
C LEU A 6 -2.90 -1.51 -16.65
N LEU A 7 -1.68 -0.99 -16.66
CA LEU A 7 -0.93 -0.72 -15.44
C LEU A 7 -1.60 0.38 -14.61
N SER A 8 -2.17 1.39 -15.28
CA SER A 8 -2.98 2.44 -14.67
C SER A 8 -4.21 1.88 -13.94
N GLU A 9 -4.93 0.94 -14.57
CA GLU A 9 -6.07 0.25 -13.95
C GLU A 9 -5.64 -0.55 -12.71
N ALA A 10 -4.51 -1.27 -12.81
CA ALA A 10 -3.97 -2.05 -11.70
C ALA A 10 -3.57 -1.15 -10.51
N ARG A 11 -2.85 -0.06 -10.78
CA ARG A 11 -2.47 0.95 -9.78
C ARG A 11 -3.70 1.57 -9.13
N TRP A 12 -4.66 2.03 -9.93
CA TRP A 12 -5.89 2.63 -9.43
C TRP A 12 -6.72 1.68 -8.56
N GLY A 13 -6.82 0.40 -8.97
CA GLY A 13 -7.51 -0.62 -8.19
C GLY A 13 -6.87 -0.85 -6.81
N LEU A 14 -5.55 -0.90 -6.74
CA LEU A 14 -4.81 -1.03 -5.48
C LEU A 14 -4.86 0.24 -4.64
N SER A 15 -4.76 1.42 -5.25
CA SER A 15 -4.87 2.68 -4.53
C SER A 15 -6.23 2.82 -3.86
N LYS A 16 -7.33 2.50 -4.56
CA LYS A 16 -8.67 2.57 -3.96
C LYS A 16 -8.80 1.75 -2.68
N ILE A 17 -8.37 0.49 -2.69
CA ILE A 17 -8.47 -0.36 -1.49
C ILE A 17 -7.61 0.21 -0.35
N TRP A 18 -6.39 0.65 -0.64
CA TRP A 18 -5.49 1.19 0.38
C TRP A 18 -5.95 2.53 0.97
N PHE A 19 -6.38 3.49 0.14
CA PHE A 19 -6.84 4.78 0.63
C PHE A 19 -8.18 4.70 1.35
N ILE A 20 -9.14 3.93 0.82
CA ILE A 20 -10.46 3.79 1.45
C ILE A 20 -10.34 3.02 2.77
N TRP A 21 -9.70 1.85 2.74
CA TRP A 21 -9.60 0.99 3.93
C TRP A 21 -8.61 1.55 4.95
N GLY A 22 -7.45 2.03 4.50
CA GLY A 22 -6.47 2.69 5.36
C GLY A 22 -7.02 3.98 5.97
N GLY A 23 -7.78 4.76 5.20
CA GLY A 23 -8.51 5.93 5.72
C GLY A 23 -9.55 5.55 6.77
N MET A 24 -10.31 4.48 6.55
CA MET A 24 -11.26 3.95 7.54
C MET A 24 -10.54 3.54 8.84
N LEU A 25 -9.42 2.81 8.76
CA LEU A 25 -8.64 2.41 9.95
C LEU A 25 -8.03 3.61 10.68
N PHE A 26 -7.52 4.58 9.93
CA PHE A 26 -7.03 5.84 10.49
C PHE A 26 -8.14 6.56 11.27
N LEU A 27 -9.34 6.69 10.70
CA LEU A 27 -10.49 7.31 11.38
C LEU A 27 -10.87 6.56 12.65
N ILE A 28 -10.85 5.21 12.64
CA ILE A 28 -11.12 4.41 13.83
C ILE A 28 -10.12 4.75 14.95
N ILE A 29 -8.82 4.79 14.66
CA ILE A 29 -7.79 5.10 15.66
C ILE A 29 -7.90 6.55 16.15
N VAL A 30 -8.22 7.50 15.26
CA VAL A 30 -8.49 8.90 15.65
C VAL A 30 -9.65 8.97 16.64
N VAL A 31 -10.77 8.31 16.32
CA VAL A 31 -11.94 8.26 17.19
C VAL A 31 -11.57 7.63 18.54
N GLN A 32 -10.92 6.46 18.54
CA GLN A 32 -10.46 5.81 19.78
C GLN A 32 -9.53 6.70 20.61
N SER A 33 -8.65 7.47 19.95
CA SER A 33 -7.75 8.42 20.59
C SER A 33 -8.52 9.55 21.29
N ILE A 34 -9.52 10.13 20.62
CA ILE A 34 -10.36 11.21 21.16
C ILE A 34 -11.19 10.73 22.35
N PHE A 35 -11.70 9.50 22.28
CA PHE A 35 -12.43 8.87 23.39
C PHE A 35 -11.54 8.40 24.54
N GLY A 36 -10.23 8.64 24.47
CA GLY A 36 -9.29 8.31 25.55
C GLY A 36 -9.01 6.81 25.70
N ARG A 37 -9.34 5.99 24.68
CA ARG A 37 -9.22 4.52 24.74
C ARG A 37 -7.80 4.06 25.07
N TYR A 38 -6.81 4.75 24.51
CA TYR A 38 -5.39 4.42 24.70
C TYR A 38 -4.77 4.97 25.98
N GLY A 39 -5.43 5.93 26.65
CA GLY A 39 -4.86 6.60 27.83
C GLY A 39 -3.44 7.11 27.59
N GLU A 40 -2.51 6.70 28.45
CA GLU A 40 -1.08 7.05 28.33
C GLU A 40 -0.37 6.38 27.14
N GLN A 41 -0.95 5.31 26.57
CA GLN A 41 -0.35 4.51 25.47
C GLN A 41 -0.68 5.03 24.07
N ILE A 42 -1.23 6.25 23.97
CA ILE A 42 -1.64 6.84 22.69
C ILE A 42 -0.45 6.93 21.72
N LYS A 43 0.73 7.33 22.19
CA LYS A 43 1.92 7.49 21.35
C LYS A 43 2.36 6.16 20.76
N GLU A 44 2.26 5.10 21.54
CA GLU A 44 2.62 3.74 21.18
C GLU A 44 1.66 3.19 20.14
N ALA A 45 0.34 3.44 20.28
CA ALA A 45 -0.66 3.07 19.29
C ALA A 45 -0.38 3.71 17.92
N TRP A 46 -0.08 5.01 17.91
CA TRP A 46 0.30 5.72 16.68
C TRP A 46 1.65 5.26 16.11
N SER A 47 2.63 4.98 16.98
CA SER A 47 3.95 4.48 16.58
C SER A 47 3.87 3.09 15.96
N TRP A 48 2.88 2.29 16.34
CA TRP A 48 2.57 1.01 15.69
C TRP A 48 1.80 1.22 14.38
N PHE A 49 0.77 2.06 14.37
CA PHE A 49 -0.10 2.20 13.20
C PHE A 49 0.58 2.87 12.00
N ILE A 50 1.28 3.98 12.21
CA ILE A 50 1.92 4.75 11.12
C ILE A 50 2.78 3.87 10.20
N PRO A 51 3.75 3.08 10.69
CA PRO A 51 4.60 2.27 9.83
C PRO A 51 3.85 1.15 9.09
N THR A 52 2.67 0.74 9.54
CA THR A 52 1.88 -0.33 8.89
C THR A 52 1.20 0.14 7.60
N ILE A 53 0.85 1.43 7.50
CA ILE A 53 0.08 1.95 6.36
C ILE A 53 0.83 3.03 5.57
N VAL A 54 1.49 3.97 6.26
CA VAL A 54 1.99 5.20 5.64
C VAL A 54 3.01 4.95 4.53
N PRO A 55 4.01 4.05 4.66
CA PRO A 55 4.98 3.82 3.58
C PRO A 55 4.31 3.43 2.25
N THR A 56 3.29 2.57 2.31
CA THR A 56 2.55 2.11 1.13
C THR A 56 1.72 3.23 0.51
N LEU A 57 0.98 3.99 1.32
CA LEU A 57 0.20 5.14 0.82
C LEU A 57 1.10 6.21 0.21
N SER A 58 2.25 6.49 0.82
CA SER A 58 3.22 7.47 0.31
C SER A 58 3.77 7.06 -1.05
N LEU A 59 4.11 5.78 -1.23
CA LEU A 59 4.54 5.25 -2.53
C LEU A 59 3.44 5.42 -3.59
N MET A 60 2.20 5.06 -3.24
CA MET A 60 1.07 5.19 -4.16
C MET A 60 0.82 6.65 -4.54
N MET A 61 0.80 7.56 -3.57
CA MET A 61 0.65 9.00 -3.83
C MET A 61 1.77 9.53 -4.72
N GLY A 62 3.02 9.14 -4.46
CA GLY A 62 4.17 9.61 -5.25
C GLY A 62 4.07 9.24 -6.72
N VAL A 63 3.67 7.99 -7.01
CA VAL A 63 3.53 7.50 -8.39
C VAL A 63 2.29 8.08 -9.08
N LEU A 64 1.14 8.10 -8.41
CA LEU A 64 -0.07 8.73 -8.97
C LEU A 64 0.12 10.23 -9.20
N GLY A 65 0.83 10.91 -8.30
CA GLY A 65 1.18 12.32 -8.47
C GLY A 65 2.11 12.54 -9.66
N ALA A 66 3.11 11.68 -9.85
CA ALA A 66 3.98 11.73 -11.02
C ALA A 66 3.20 11.48 -12.32
N GLU A 67 2.29 10.49 -12.35
CA GLU A 67 1.42 10.22 -13.49
C GLU A 67 0.50 11.40 -13.82
N ALA A 68 -0.07 12.07 -12.81
CA ALA A 68 -0.93 13.23 -13.00
C ALA A 68 -0.21 14.43 -13.63
N MET A 69 1.13 14.50 -13.49
CA MET A 69 1.95 15.54 -14.12
C MET A 69 2.40 15.18 -15.54
N LEU A 70 2.27 13.91 -15.95
CA LEU A 70 2.66 13.44 -17.27
C LEU A 70 1.46 13.52 -18.23
N SER A 71 1.63 14.22 -19.36
CA SER A 71 0.58 14.40 -20.37
C SER A 71 0.29 13.18 -21.26
N ASN A 72 0.87 12.01 -20.96
CA ASN A 72 0.77 10.81 -21.79
C ASN A 72 0.09 9.67 -21.04
N ASP A 73 -0.93 9.07 -21.66
CA ASP A 73 -1.61 7.91 -21.12
C ASP A 73 -0.66 6.70 -21.02
N ASP A 74 -0.64 6.05 -19.86
CA ASP A 74 0.17 4.86 -19.63
C ASP A 74 -0.46 3.64 -20.32
N VAL A 75 0.04 3.32 -21.53
CA VAL A 75 -0.37 2.16 -22.33
C VAL A 75 0.29 0.84 -21.89
N ARG A 76 1.00 0.81 -20.76
CA ARG A 76 1.65 -0.42 -20.28
C ARG A 76 0.64 -1.41 -19.73
N ASN A 77 1.03 -2.67 -19.85
CA ASN A 77 0.22 -3.80 -19.43
C ASN A 77 0.97 -4.66 -18.41
N VAL A 78 0.24 -5.14 -17.41
CA VAL A 78 0.74 -6.11 -16.42
C VAL A 78 -0.06 -7.41 -16.51
N LYS A 79 0.55 -8.53 -16.10
CA LYS A 79 -0.15 -9.81 -16.01
C LYS A 79 -1.30 -9.71 -15.01
N LYS A 80 -2.51 -10.05 -15.46
CA LYS A 80 -3.72 -10.00 -14.63
C LYS A 80 -3.57 -10.82 -13.34
N ASN A 81 -2.96 -12.00 -13.43
CA ASN A 81 -2.74 -12.87 -12.26
C ASN A 81 -1.83 -12.24 -11.21
N PHE A 82 -0.81 -11.49 -11.62
CA PHE A 82 0.07 -10.80 -10.70
C PHE A 82 -0.69 -9.71 -9.94
N TYR A 83 -1.48 -8.89 -10.65
CA TYR A 83 -2.36 -7.91 -10.02
C TYR A 83 -3.35 -8.55 -9.04
N ILE A 84 -4.02 -9.65 -9.43
CA ILE A 84 -4.98 -10.35 -8.56
C ILE A 84 -4.30 -10.82 -7.27
N ILE A 85 -3.10 -11.41 -7.37
CA ILE A 85 -2.33 -11.86 -6.20
C ILE A 85 -1.98 -10.67 -5.31
N THR A 86 -1.43 -9.59 -5.87
CA THR A 86 -1.07 -8.38 -5.10
C THR A 86 -2.30 -7.73 -4.45
N TRP A 87 -3.44 -7.76 -5.13
CA TRP A 87 -4.69 -7.24 -4.61
C TRP A 87 -5.19 -8.07 -3.42
N TRP A 88 -5.21 -9.40 -3.54
CA TRP A 88 -5.60 -10.28 -2.44
C TRP A 88 -4.64 -10.21 -1.26
N LEU A 89 -3.33 -10.09 -1.51
CA LEU A 89 -2.35 -9.88 -0.46
C LEU A 89 -2.60 -8.55 0.26
N SER A 90 -2.87 -7.47 -0.48
CA SER A 90 -3.21 -6.16 0.09
C SER A 90 -4.48 -6.21 0.93
N PHE A 91 -5.54 -6.84 0.40
CA PHE A 91 -6.79 -7.03 1.12
C PHE A 91 -6.58 -7.85 2.40
N GLY A 92 -5.89 -8.99 2.30
CA GLY A 92 -5.61 -9.85 3.45
C GLY A 92 -4.81 -9.12 4.53
N TYR A 93 -3.82 -8.31 4.14
CA TYR A 93 -3.05 -7.51 5.08
C TYR A 93 -3.91 -6.49 5.82
N LEU A 94 -4.71 -5.71 5.08
CA LEU A 94 -5.62 -4.73 5.65
C LEU A 94 -6.68 -5.39 6.54
N LEU A 95 -7.13 -6.60 6.20
CA LEU A 95 -8.05 -7.38 7.01
C LEU A 95 -7.40 -7.80 8.34
N VAL A 96 -6.17 -8.35 8.31
CA VAL A 96 -5.45 -8.71 9.54
C VAL A 96 -5.21 -7.47 10.40
N LEU A 97 -4.83 -6.34 9.79
CA LEU A 97 -4.65 -5.07 10.49
C LEU A 97 -5.96 -4.59 11.14
N SER A 98 -7.07 -4.70 10.42
CA SER A 98 -8.41 -4.36 10.92
C SER A 98 -8.78 -5.23 12.12
N VAL A 99 -8.56 -6.54 12.03
CA VAL A 99 -8.83 -7.48 13.11
C VAL A 99 -8.01 -7.12 14.35
N THR A 100 -6.72 -6.79 14.21
CA THR A 100 -5.89 -6.35 15.35
C THR A 100 -6.46 -5.10 16.03
N ILE A 101 -6.89 -4.09 15.28
CA ILE A 101 -7.45 -2.85 15.83
C ILE A 101 -8.83 -3.08 16.47
N LEU A 102 -9.67 -3.92 15.85
CA LEU A 102 -11.03 -4.18 16.32
C LEU A 102 -11.10 -5.18 17.47
N LEU A 103 -10.11 -6.08 17.60
CA LEU A 103 -9.99 -7.01 18.73
C LEU A 103 -9.30 -6.40 19.95
N GLU A 104 -8.57 -5.30 19.78
CA GLU A 104 -7.98 -4.52 20.88
C GLU A 104 -8.93 -4.29 22.08
N PRO A 105 -10.20 -3.85 21.90
CA PRO A 105 -11.13 -3.64 23.02
C PRO A 105 -11.56 -4.92 23.74
N PHE A 106 -11.42 -6.08 23.10
CA PHE A 106 -11.83 -7.36 23.65
C PHE A 106 -10.65 -8.17 24.21
N ALA A 107 -9.42 -7.70 23.97
CA ALA A 107 -8.23 -8.40 24.39
C ALA A 107 -8.02 -8.23 25.91
N PRO A 108 -7.74 -9.32 26.66
CA PRO A 108 -7.47 -9.25 28.10
C PRO A 108 -6.06 -8.69 28.42
N MET A 109 -5.25 -8.41 27.39
CA MET A 109 -3.87 -7.92 27.50
C MET A 109 -3.79 -6.41 27.28
N LYS A 110 -2.65 -5.80 27.65
CA LYS A 110 -2.42 -4.38 27.37
C LYS A 110 -2.35 -4.14 25.86
N THR A 111 -2.85 -3.00 25.41
CA THR A 111 -2.86 -2.59 24.00
C THR A 111 -1.48 -2.73 23.35
N ILE A 112 -0.44 -2.28 24.04
CA ILE A 112 0.94 -2.39 23.55
C ILE A 112 1.40 -3.84 23.35
N ASP A 113 1.01 -4.76 24.23
CA ASP A 113 1.41 -6.16 24.13
C ASP A 113 0.74 -6.83 22.92
N LEU A 114 -0.53 -6.48 22.65
CA LEU A 114 -1.25 -6.96 21.46
C LEU A 114 -0.59 -6.44 20.18
N TYR A 115 -0.23 -5.16 20.13
CA TYR A 115 0.40 -4.54 18.97
C TYR A 115 1.81 -5.07 18.72
N LEU A 116 2.62 -5.24 19.78
CA LEU A 116 3.93 -5.88 19.68
C LEU A 116 3.83 -7.33 19.21
N LEU A 117 2.88 -8.10 19.75
CA LEU A 117 2.63 -9.47 19.31
C LEU A 117 2.24 -9.49 17.83
N SER A 118 1.41 -8.54 17.38
CA SER A 118 0.96 -8.49 16.00
C SER A 118 2.06 -8.24 14.97
N ASN A 119 3.17 -7.60 15.38
CA ASN A 119 4.29 -7.33 14.50
C ASN A 119 5.00 -8.60 14.01
N PHE A 120 4.89 -9.72 14.72
CA PHE A 120 5.48 -11.00 14.32
C PHE A 120 4.91 -11.52 13.00
N TRP A 121 3.64 -11.27 12.73
CA TRP A 121 3.00 -11.68 11.47
C TRP A 121 2.74 -10.51 10.52
N LEU A 122 2.46 -9.31 11.04
CA LEU A 122 2.22 -8.13 10.19
C LEU A 122 3.48 -7.70 9.46
N SER A 123 4.67 -7.73 10.07
CA SER A 123 5.89 -7.25 9.42
C SER A 123 6.30 -8.10 8.21
N PRO A 124 6.36 -9.45 8.30
CA PRO A 124 6.62 -10.28 7.11
C PRO A 124 5.54 -10.13 6.04
N PHE A 125 4.27 -10.06 6.44
CA PHE A 125 3.17 -9.89 5.50
C PHE A 125 3.27 -8.53 4.77
N GLN A 126 3.57 -7.46 5.50
CA GLN A 126 3.83 -6.14 4.93
C GLN A 126 5.01 -6.16 3.96
N GLY A 127 6.06 -6.92 4.23
CA GLY A 127 7.18 -7.10 3.30
C GLY A 127 6.75 -7.70 1.96
N ILE A 128 5.94 -8.76 1.99
CA ILE A 128 5.42 -9.43 0.78
C ILE A 128 4.48 -8.50 0.00
N VAL A 129 3.56 -7.84 0.71
CA VAL A 129 2.59 -6.91 0.12
C VAL A 129 3.30 -5.69 -0.46
N GLY A 130 4.23 -5.12 0.32
CA GLY A 130 5.05 -3.98 -0.06
C GLY A 130 5.89 -4.27 -1.29
N GLY A 131 6.48 -5.47 -1.40
CA GLY A 131 7.19 -5.91 -2.60
C GLY A 131 6.28 -5.97 -3.84
N GLY A 132 5.09 -6.57 -3.71
CA GLY A 132 4.12 -6.65 -4.81
C GLY A 132 3.63 -5.27 -5.26
N VAL A 133 3.28 -4.40 -4.31
CA VAL A 133 2.88 -3.01 -4.58
C VAL A 133 4.04 -2.24 -5.20
N ALA A 134 5.25 -2.33 -4.64
CA ALA A 134 6.43 -1.66 -5.17
C ALA A 134 6.68 -2.03 -6.63
N LEU A 135 6.65 -3.31 -6.99
CA LEU A 135 6.85 -3.74 -8.38
C LEU A 135 5.82 -3.16 -9.36
N LEU A 136 4.55 -3.04 -8.95
CA LEU A 136 3.51 -2.41 -9.78
C LEU A 136 3.70 -0.90 -9.90
N PHE A 137 4.03 -0.23 -8.81
CA PHE A 137 4.09 1.23 -8.74
C PHE A 137 5.42 1.79 -9.27
N THR A 138 6.55 1.09 -9.11
CA THR A 138 7.86 1.53 -9.59
C THR A 138 8.21 1.01 -10.99
N SER A 139 7.35 0.23 -11.63
CA SER A 139 7.54 -0.12 -13.04
C SER A 139 7.55 1.18 -13.85
N GLN A 140 8.73 1.64 -14.27
CA GLN A 140 8.97 2.87 -15.05
C GLN A 140 9.17 2.53 -16.54
N ARG A 141 8.89 3.50 -17.41
CA ARG A 141 9.12 3.35 -18.85
C ARG A 141 10.63 3.20 -19.03
N LYS A 142 11.08 2.07 -19.57
CA LYS A 142 12.45 1.99 -20.07
C LYS A 142 12.49 2.95 -21.25
N GLU A 143 13.11 4.12 -21.09
CA GLU A 143 13.43 4.97 -22.24
C GLU A 143 14.23 4.10 -23.20
N SER A 144 13.68 3.87 -24.40
CA SER A 144 14.46 3.28 -25.47
C SER A 144 15.62 4.25 -25.69
N PRO A 145 16.90 3.81 -25.57
CA PRO A 145 18.01 4.67 -25.91
C PRO A 145 17.73 5.24 -27.28
N ALA A 146 17.72 6.57 -27.39
CA ALA A 146 17.56 7.25 -28.67
C ALA A 146 18.49 6.54 -29.66
N GLU A 147 17.90 5.98 -30.71
CA GLU A 147 18.63 5.41 -31.83
C GLU A 147 19.54 6.53 -32.32
N THR A 148 20.82 6.44 -31.95
CA THR A 148 21.83 7.39 -32.38
C THR A 148 21.90 7.25 -33.89
N VAL A 149 21.15 8.09 -34.60
CA VAL A 149 21.26 8.25 -36.04
C VAL A 149 22.74 8.50 -36.31
N PRO A 150 23.47 7.58 -36.97
CA PRO A 150 24.87 7.81 -37.24
C PRO A 150 25.01 9.07 -38.10
N PRO A 151 26.01 9.92 -37.84
CA PRO A 151 26.20 11.13 -38.64
C PRO A 151 26.34 10.72 -40.11
N ALA A 152 25.57 11.40 -40.98
CA ALA A 152 25.69 11.23 -42.41
C ALA A 152 27.15 11.44 -42.81
N ALA A 153 27.74 10.42 -43.45
CA ALA A 153 29.07 10.54 -44.02
C ALA A 153 29.02 11.56 -45.17
N GLU A 154 29.68 12.70 -44.96
CA GLU A 154 30.06 13.64 -46.02
C GLU A 154 31.36 13.18 -46.70
#